data_AF-A0A7L0FWT8-F1
#
_entry.id   AF-A0A7L0FWT8-F1
#
_cell.length_a   1.000
_cell.length_b   1.000
_cell.length_c   1.000
_cell.angle_alpha   90.00
_cell.angle_beta   90.00
_cell.angle_gamma   90.00
#
_symmetry.space_group_name_H-M   'P 1'
#
loop_
_entity.id
_entity.type
_entity.pdbx_description
1 polymer ?
#
loop_
_entity_poly.entity_id
_entity_poly.type
_entity_poly.pdbx_seq_one_letter_code
_entity_poly.pdbx_strand_id
1 'polypeptide(L)'
;RLGCPGFTVPEYKPTPVEGGASKSLFFPDEAINKHPRFSTLTRNIRHRRGEKVVINVPIFKDKNTPSPFIETFPNDDGEAAKAAKPDYIYMDAMGFGMGNCCLQVTFQACSISEARYLYDQLATICPIVMALSAASPCYRGYVSDIDCRWGVISASVDDRTREERGLEPLKNNHYRISKSRYDSIDSYLSECGEKYNDIDLTIDKDIYEHLIKEGIDHLLAQHIAHLFIRDPLTLFEEKIHLDDANESDHFENIQSTNWQTMRFKPPPPNSDIGWRVEFRPMEVQLTDFENSAYVVFVVLLTRVILSYKLDFLIPLSKVDENMKVAQKRDAVRQGMFYFRKDICKGGNTVVDGCGSAQNGTGTDTEEYTLMSIDTIINGKEGVFPGLIPILNSYLENMEVDVDTRCTILNYLKLIKKRASGELMTVARWIREFIAQHPDYKQDSVVTDEMNYSLIWKCNQIAQGQAECPELLGVGFNRKQSGNKTGS
;
A
#
# COMPACT_ATOMS: atom_id res chain seq x y z
N ARG A 1 -5.96 -9.10 -17.70
CA ARG A 1 -7.28 -9.68 -17.31
C ARG A 1 -7.10 -10.92 -16.41
N LEU A 2 -6.58 -10.74 -15.19
CA LEU A 2 -6.33 -11.85 -14.26
C LEU A 2 -7.63 -12.60 -13.91
N GLY A 3 -7.62 -13.94 -13.94
CA GLY A 3 -8.79 -14.76 -13.62
C GLY A 3 -9.92 -14.78 -14.68
N CYS A 4 -9.68 -14.24 -15.87
CA CYS A 4 -10.56 -14.42 -17.03
C CYS A 4 -10.12 -15.63 -17.86
N PRO A 5 -10.98 -16.25 -18.71
CA PRO A 5 -10.56 -17.30 -19.63
C PRO A 5 -9.32 -16.90 -20.44
N GLY A 6 -8.39 -17.85 -20.68
CA GLY A 6 -7.17 -17.60 -21.47
C GLY A 6 -6.10 -16.68 -20.85
N PHE A 7 -6.19 -16.29 -19.57
CA PHE A 7 -5.25 -15.32 -19.01
C PHE A 7 -3.81 -15.83 -18.75
N THR A 8 -3.57 -17.14 -18.81
CA THR A 8 -2.24 -17.77 -18.62
C THR A 8 -1.69 -18.32 -19.94
N VAL A 9 -0.35 -18.40 -20.04
CA VAL A 9 0.34 -19.07 -21.15
C VAL A 9 1.35 -20.08 -20.61
N PRO A 10 1.19 -21.40 -20.85
CA PRO A 10 0.04 -22.02 -21.51
C PRO A 10 -1.27 -21.84 -20.71
N GLU A 11 -2.40 -22.07 -21.37
CA GLU A 11 -3.71 -21.92 -20.73
C GLU A 11 -3.96 -23.08 -19.75
N TYR A 12 -4.32 -22.73 -18.52
CA TYR A 12 -4.70 -23.67 -17.47
C TYR A 12 -6.11 -23.38 -16.98
N LYS A 13 -6.83 -24.44 -16.60
CA LYS A 13 -8.16 -24.33 -15.99
C LYS A 13 -8.01 -24.25 -14.47
N PRO A 14 -8.88 -23.48 -13.78
CA PRO A 14 -8.93 -23.49 -12.32
C PRO A 14 -9.22 -24.87 -11.74
N THR A 15 -8.75 -25.12 -10.51
CA THR A 15 -8.93 -26.37 -9.77
C THR A 15 -9.84 -26.12 -8.55
N PRO A 16 -11.18 -25.96 -8.74
CA PRO A 16 -12.12 -25.58 -7.68
C PRO A 16 -12.51 -26.79 -6.79
N VAL A 17 -11.52 -27.55 -6.32
CA VAL A 17 -11.69 -28.72 -5.44
C VAL A 17 -10.73 -28.64 -4.27
N GLU A 18 -11.03 -29.33 -3.16
CA GLU A 18 -10.21 -29.26 -1.93
C GLU A 18 -8.74 -29.62 -2.12
N GLY A 19 -8.41 -30.47 -3.10
CA GLY A 19 -7.04 -30.82 -3.45
C GLY A 19 -6.22 -29.68 -4.10
N GLY A 20 -6.89 -28.64 -4.63
CA GLY A 20 -6.24 -27.45 -5.16
C GLY A 20 -5.72 -26.54 -4.05
N ALA A 21 -4.64 -25.82 -4.31
CA ALA A 21 -4.07 -24.88 -3.36
C ALA A 21 -5.07 -23.75 -3.04
N SER A 22 -5.61 -23.10 -4.08
CA SER A 22 -6.54 -21.98 -3.95
C SER A 22 -8.02 -22.40 -3.83
N LYS A 23 -8.42 -23.53 -4.42
CA LYS A 23 -9.83 -23.90 -4.65
C LYS A 23 -10.62 -22.81 -5.43
N SER A 24 -9.91 -21.96 -6.18
CA SER A 24 -10.53 -20.82 -6.86
C SER A 24 -11.39 -21.25 -8.03
N LEU A 25 -12.49 -20.51 -8.27
CA LEU A 25 -13.30 -20.62 -9.48
C LEU A 25 -12.63 -20.02 -10.72
N PHE A 26 -11.63 -19.17 -10.54
CA PHE A 26 -11.11 -18.29 -11.59
C PHE A 26 -9.59 -18.38 -11.76
N PHE A 27 -8.86 -18.70 -10.70
CA PHE A 27 -7.40 -18.64 -10.65
C PHE A 27 -6.81 -20.07 -10.65
N PRO A 28 -6.16 -20.53 -11.74
CA PRO A 28 -5.46 -21.80 -11.77
C PRO A 28 -4.25 -21.79 -10.83
N ASP A 29 -4.00 -22.92 -10.16
CA ASP A 29 -2.88 -23.05 -9.22
C ASP A 29 -1.53 -22.96 -9.95
N GLU A 30 -1.49 -23.23 -11.26
CA GLU A 30 -0.30 -23.07 -12.11
C GLU A 30 0.13 -21.61 -12.29
N ALA A 31 -0.75 -20.64 -12.01
CA ALA A 31 -0.39 -19.24 -11.95
C ALA A 31 0.28 -18.85 -10.60
N ILE A 32 0.31 -19.76 -9.62
CA ILE A 32 1.08 -19.60 -8.38
C ILE A 32 2.54 -19.96 -8.67
N ASN A 33 3.47 -19.16 -8.15
CA ASN A 33 4.90 -19.45 -8.29
C ASN A 33 5.24 -20.85 -7.76
N LYS A 34 6.09 -21.57 -8.52
CA LYS A 34 6.45 -22.97 -8.25
C LYS A 34 7.17 -23.21 -6.91
N HIS A 35 7.74 -22.17 -6.31
CA HIS A 35 8.38 -22.30 -5.00
C HIS A 35 7.33 -22.70 -3.95
N PRO A 36 7.55 -23.77 -3.17
CA PRO A 36 6.51 -24.41 -2.34
C PRO A 36 5.85 -23.46 -1.35
N ARG A 37 6.61 -22.48 -0.82
CA ARG A 37 6.11 -21.41 0.06
C ARG A 37 4.78 -20.81 -0.40
N PHE A 38 4.62 -20.50 -1.69
CA PHE A 38 3.45 -19.75 -2.17
C PHE A 38 2.17 -20.59 -2.23
N SER A 39 2.28 -21.83 -2.72
CA SER A 39 1.16 -22.78 -2.71
C SER A 39 0.77 -23.17 -1.28
N THR A 40 1.75 -23.40 -0.40
CA THR A 40 1.52 -23.68 1.02
C THR A 40 0.84 -22.51 1.72
N LEU A 41 1.30 -21.27 1.49
CA LEU A 41 0.68 -20.08 2.07
C LEU A 41 -0.77 -19.92 1.62
N THR A 42 -1.03 -20.08 0.32
CA THR A 42 -2.40 -20.01 -0.26
C THR A 42 -3.33 -21.02 0.42
N ARG A 43 -2.88 -22.28 0.52
CA ARG A 43 -3.63 -23.38 1.13
C ARG A 43 -3.85 -23.17 2.64
N ASN A 44 -2.81 -22.75 3.36
CA ASN A 44 -2.86 -22.57 4.81
C ASN A 44 -3.75 -21.40 5.22
N ILE A 45 -3.74 -20.29 4.48
CA ILE A 45 -4.70 -19.18 4.69
C ILE A 45 -6.13 -19.69 4.57
N ARG A 46 -6.44 -20.41 3.48
CA ARG A 46 -7.77 -20.97 3.24
C ARG A 46 -8.21 -21.93 4.35
N HIS A 47 -7.35 -22.87 4.75
CA HIS A 47 -7.69 -23.82 5.81
C HIS A 47 -7.82 -23.16 7.18
N ARG A 48 -6.91 -22.24 7.54
CA ARG A 48 -7.00 -21.47 8.79
C ARG A 48 -8.31 -20.69 8.85
N ARG A 49 -8.63 -19.99 7.77
CA ARG A 49 -9.86 -19.19 7.65
C ARG A 49 -11.13 -20.04 7.73
N GLY A 50 -11.06 -21.29 7.26
CA GLY A 50 -12.19 -22.24 7.17
C GLY A 50 -13.11 -22.01 5.95
N GLU A 51 -12.77 -21.04 5.10
CA GLU A 51 -13.43 -20.65 3.86
C GLU A 51 -12.39 -20.02 2.94
N LYS A 52 -12.67 -19.91 1.64
CA LYS A 52 -11.86 -19.12 0.71
C LYS A 52 -11.79 -17.67 1.18
N VAL A 53 -10.72 -17.00 0.76
CA VAL A 53 -10.67 -15.54 0.86
C VAL A 53 -11.78 -14.94 0.02
N VAL A 54 -12.35 -13.83 0.49
CA VAL A 54 -13.49 -13.18 -0.18
C VAL A 54 -13.11 -11.74 -0.49
N ILE A 55 -13.03 -11.43 -1.77
CA ILE A 55 -12.68 -10.09 -2.24
C ILE A 55 -13.87 -9.58 -3.06
N ASN A 56 -14.52 -8.53 -2.56
CA ASN A 56 -15.62 -7.85 -3.24
C ASN A 56 -15.16 -6.43 -3.57
N VAL A 57 -14.93 -6.14 -4.86
CA VAL A 57 -14.51 -4.83 -5.36
C VAL A 57 -15.70 -4.12 -6.00
N PRO A 58 -16.08 -2.89 -5.62
CA PRO A 58 -17.24 -2.23 -6.21
C PRO A 58 -17.05 -2.11 -7.72
N ILE A 59 -18.07 -2.49 -8.50
CA ILE A 59 -18.02 -2.34 -9.96
C ILE A 59 -18.23 -0.88 -10.34
N PHE A 60 -17.53 -0.41 -11.38
CA PHE A 60 -17.86 0.87 -11.99
C PHE A 60 -19.26 0.78 -12.60
N LYS A 61 -20.16 1.70 -12.22
CA LYS A 61 -21.50 1.78 -12.79
C LYS A 61 -21.50 2.75 -13.97
N ASP A 62 -21.27 2.21 -15.16
CA ASP A 62 -21.38 2.93 -16.43
C ASP A 62 -22.82 2.83 -16.98
N LYS A 63 -23.09 3.46 -18.13
CA LYS A 63 -24.42 3.61 -18.72
C LYS A 63 -25.18 2.30 -18.92
N ASN A 64 -24.48 1.25 -19.35
CA ASN A 64 -25.03 -0.06 -19.66
C ASN A 64 -24.58 -1.12 -18.65
N THR A 65 -23.92 -0.74 -17.55
CA THR A 65 -23.61 -1.68 -16.47
C THR A 65 -24.93 -2.10 -15.81
N PRO A 66 -25.21 -3.41 -15.68
CA PRO A 66 -26.39 -3.87 -14.96
C PRO A 66 -26.43 -3.29 -13.53
N SER A 67 -27.60 -2.87 -13.07
CA SER A 67 -27.81 -2.35 -11.71
C SER A 67 -29.11 -2.94 -11.13
N PRO A 68 -29.03 -3.91 -10.19
CA PRO A 68 -27.78 -4.40 -9.59
C PRO A 68 -26.94 -5.22 -10.58
N PHE A 69 -25.62 -5.11 -10.48
CA PHE A 69 -24.70 -6.05 -11.12
C PHE A 69 -24.68 -7.33 -10.28
N ILE A 70 -25.10 -8.45 -10.89
CA ILE A 70 -25.20 -9.76 -10.24
C ILE A 70 -24.38 -10.76 -11.05
N GLU A 71 -23.42 -11.40 -10.40
CA GLU A 71 -22.62 -12.45 -11.00
C GLU A 71 -23.27 -13.82 -10.79
N THR A 72 -23.01 -14.74 -11.72
CA THR A 72 -23.47 -16.12 -11.62
C THR A 72 -22.26 -17.06 -11.71
N PHE A 73 -22.31 -18.14 -10.92
CA PHE A 73 -21.20 -19.09 -10.81
C PHE A 73 -21.70 -20.52 -11.06
N PRO A 74 -21.80 -20.95 -12.33
CA PRO A 74 -22.39 -22.25 -12.68
C PRO A 74 -21.69 -23.46 -12.06
N ASN A 75 -20.39 -23.35 -11.76
CA ASN A 75 -19.54 -24.43 -11.24
C ASN A 75 -19.18 -24.23 -9.76
N ASP A 76 -19.93 -23.40 -9.04
CA ASP A 76 -19.70 -23.13 -7.62
C ASP A 76 -20.35 -24.21 -6.73
N ASP A 77 -19.71 -24.51 -5.60
CA ASP A 77 -20.24 -25.40 -4.55
C ASP A 77 -21.22 -24.68 -3.60
N GLY A 78 -21.59 -23.44 -3.95
CA GLY A 78 -22.45 -22.55 -3.19
C GLY A 78 -21.68 -21.56 -2.30
N GLU A 79 -20.35 -21.70 -2.18
CA GLU A 79 -19.52 -20.81 -1.38
C GLU A 79 -19.41 -19.41 -2.01
N ALA A 80 -19.12 -19.32 -3.32
CA ALA A 80 -19.02 -18.04 -4.02
C ALA A 80 -20.36 -17.32 -4.12
N ALA A 81 -21.45 -18.04 -4.40
CA ALA A 81 -22.79 -17.47 -4.50
C ALA A 81 -23.24 -16.82 -3.17
N LYS A 82 -22.82 -17.36 -2.02
CA LYS A 82 -23.10 -16.77 -0.69
C LYS A 82 -22.20 -15.58 -0.37
N ALA A 83 -20.97 -15.58 -0.88
CA ALA A 83 -19.95 -14.60 -0.55
C ALA A 83 -19.94 -13.35 -1.46
N ALA A 84 -20.38 -13.51 -2.72
CA ALA A 84 -20.48 -12.42 -3.68
C ALA A 84 -21.58 -11.42 -3.29
N LYS A 85 -21.34 -10.14 -3.55
CA LYS A 85 -22.28 -9.05 -3.23
C LYS A 85 -22.82 -8.42 -4.53
N PRO A 86 -24.11 -8.03 -4.57
CA PRO A 86 -24.64 -7.19 -5.65
C PRO A 86 -23.83 -5.90 -5.80
N ASP A 87 -23.55 -5.48 -7.03
CA ASP A 87 -22.72 -4.32 -7.38
C ASP A 87 -21.22 -4.44 -7.04
N TYR A 88 -20.72 -5.67 -6.85
CA TYR A 88 -19.30 -5.94 -6.66
C TYR A 88 -18.80 -7.00 -7.65
N ILE A 89 -17.56 -6.84 -8.08
CA ILE A 89 -16.74 -7.84 -8.75
C ILE A 89 -16.22 -8.79 -7.65
N TYR A 90 -16.60 -10.06 -7.74
CA TYR A 90 -16.17 -11.11 -6.82
C TYR A 90 -14.88 -11.79 -7.28
N MET A 91 -13.95 -11.99 -6.34
CA MET A 91 -12.69 -12.71 -6.51
C MET A 91 -12.41 -13.55 -5.24
N ASP A 92 -11.80 -14.72 -5.41
CA ASP A 92 -11.78 -15.77 -4.36
C ASP A 92 -10.42 -16.44 -4.13
N ALA A 93 -9.34 -15.80 -4.56
CA ALA A 93 -7.99 -16.37 -4.50
C ALA A 93 -6.95 -15.35 -4.04
N MET A 94 -5.93 -15.84 -3.32
CA MET A 94 -4.76 -15.06 -2.93
C MET A 94 -4.08 -14.39 -4.13
N GLY A 95 -4.06 -15.08 -5.28
CA GLY A 95 -3.46 -14.57 -6.51
C GLY A 95 -4.09 -13.28 -7.04
N PHE A 96 -5.36 -12.98 -6.73
CA PHE A 96 -5.99 -11.72 -7.12
C PHE A 96 -5.44 -10.50 -6.39
N GLY A 97 -4.86 -10.69 -5.21
CA GLY A 97 -4.18 -9.64 -4.44
C GLY A 97 -2.67 -9.74 -4.54
N MET A 98 -2.08 -10.84 -4.07
CA MET A 98 -0.63 -11.04 -4.06
C MET A 98 -0.02 -11.23 -5.46
N GLY A 99 -0.84 -11.41 -6.50
CA GLY A 99 -0.41 -11.34 -7.91
C GLY A 99 -0.33 -9.91 -8.47
N ASN A 100 -0.68 -8.89 -7.69
CA ASN A 100 -0.45 -7.49 -8.07
C ASN A 100 0.98 -7.05 -7.75
N CYS A 101 1.45 -6.03 -8.45
CA CYS A 101 2.77 -5.45 -8.27
C CYS A 101 2.73 -4.16 -7.45
N CYS A 102 3.87 -3.77 -6.89
CA CYS A 102 4.02 -2.55 -6.11
C CYS A 102 5.43 -1.98 -6.20
N LEU A 103 5.56 -0.72 -5.82
CA LEU A 103 6.85 -0.08 -5.56
C LEU A 103 7.03 0.04 -4.04
N GLN A 104 8.12 -0.51 -3.53
CA GLN A 104 8.48 -0.44 -2.10
C GLN A 104 9.87 0.15 -1.96
N VAL A 105 10.06 1.00 -0.95
CA VAL A 105 11.37 1.61 -0.67
C VAL A 105 11.74 1.35 0.77
N THR A 106 12.90 0.72 0.97
CA THR A 106 13.47 0.49 2.30
C THR A 106 14.62 1.46 2.54
N PHE A 107 14.63 2.09 3.71
CA PHE A 107 15.67 3.01 4.15
C PHE A 107 16.30 2.47 5.44
N GLN A 108 17.61 2.61 5.57
CA GLN A 108 18.33 2.36 6.82
C GLN A 108 18.47 3.68 7.59
N ALA A 109 18.00 3.69 8.83
CA ALA A 109 18.15 4.82 9.74
C ALA A 109 19.49 4.75 10.48
N CYS A 110 19.92 5.86 11.08
CA CYS A 110 21.15 5.91 11.87
C CYS A 110 21.02 5.23 13.25
N SER A 111 19.79 5.06 13.75
CA SER A 111 19.49 4.48 15.06
C SER A 111 18.06 3.93 15.12
N ILE A 112 17.76 3.15 16.16
CA ILE A 112 16.39 2.70 16.43
C ILE A 112 15.43 3.88 16.64
N SER A 113 15.88 4.95 17.29
CA SER A 113 15.07 6.14 17.57
C SER A 113 14.70 6.87 16.28
N GLU A 114 15.65 7.05 15.36
CA GLU A 114 15.38 7.63 14.04
C GLU A 114 14.47 6.72 13.21
N ALA A 115 14.66 5.39 13.27
CA ALA A 115 13.80 4.45 12.56
C ALA A 115 12.35 4.53 13.06
N ARG A 116 12.11 4.57 14.38
CA ARG A 116 10.78 4.73 14.97
C ARG A 116 10.15 6.06 14.58
N TYR A 117 10.92 7.14 14.61
CA TYR A 117 10.46 8.46 14.19
C TYR A 117 10.04 8.46 12.71
N LEU A 118 10.88 7.96 11.80
CA LEU A 118 10.56 7.90 10.38
C LEU A 118 9.37 6.97 10.09
N TYR A 119 9.26 5.84 10.79
CA TYR A 119 8.12 4.92 10.67
C TYR A 119 6.81 5.66 10.93
N ASP A 120 6.73 6.40 12.03
CA ASP A 120 5.51 7.11 12.42
C ASP A 120 5.18 8.25 11.46
N GLN A 121 6.17 9.09 11.15
CA GLN A 121 5.99 10.25 10.28
C GLN A 121 5.53 9.82 8.88
N LEU A 122 6.12 8.77 8.32
CA LEU A 122 5.77 8.25 7.00
C LEU A 122 4.43 7.51 6.97
N ALA A 123 3.93 6.99 8.08
CA ALA A 123 2.64 6.32 8.12
C ALA A 123 1.50 7.26 7.68
N THR A 124 1.57 8.53 8.06
CA THR A 124 0.59 9.56 7.65
C THR A 124 0.68 9.93 6.16
N ILE A 125 1.85 9.72 5.56
CA ILE A 125 2.13 9.97 4.14
C ILE A 125 1.64 8.81 3.26
N CYS A 126 1.50 7.61 3.82
CA CYS A 126 1.09 6.40 3.10
C CYS A 126 -0.20 6.57 2.25
N PRO A 127 -1.34 7.04 2.81
CA PRO A 127 -2.56 7.22 2.01
C PRO A 127 -2.43 8.31 0.94
N ILE A 128 -1.61 9.34 1.17
CA ILE A 128 -1.39 10.45 0.23
C ILE A 128 -0.67 9.93 -1.01
N VAL A 129 0.43 9.19 -0.82
CA VAL A 129 1.23 8.65 -1.94
C VAL A 129 0.52 7.47 -2.60
N MET A 130 -0.30 6.71 -1.87
CA MET A 130 -1.19 5.72 -2.47
C MET A 130 -2.13 6.35 -3.50
N ALA A 131 -2.85 7.41 -3.12
CA ALA A 131 -3.76 8.11 -4.02
C ALA A 131 -3.00 8.71 -5.23
N LEU A 132 -1.82 9.31 -5.00
CA LEU A 132 -0.97 9.86 -6.06
C LEU A 132 -0.49 8.82 -7.06
N SER A 133 -0.23 7.59 -6.60
CA SER A 133 0.37 6.52 -7.42
C SER A 133 -0.66 5.58 -8.05
N ALA A 134 -1.95 5.70 -7.71
CA ALA A 134 -3.09 4.96 -8.25
C ALA A 134 -2.89 4.36 -9.67
N ALA A 135 -2.90 3.02 -9.79
CA ALA A 135 -2.63 2.31 -11.04
C ALA A 135 -3.51 1.06 -11.29
N SER A 136 -4.48 0.76 -10.42
CA SER A 136 -5.25 -0.51 -10.46
C SER A 136 -6.76 -0.30 -10.56
N PRO A 137 -7.29 0.17 -11.71
CA PRO A 137 -8.72 0.49 -11.90
C PRO A 137 -9.55 -0.67 -12.46
N CYS A 138 -8.98 -1.85 -12.67
CA CYS A 138 -9.65 -2.98 -13.31
C CYS A 138 -9.30 -4.29 -12.62
N TYR A 139 -10.31 -5.13 -12.36
CA TYR A 139 -10.17 -6.43 -11.74
C TYR A 139 -11.05 -7.46 -12.44
N ARG A 140 -10.53 -8.67 -12.61
CA ARG A 140 -11.26 -9.82 -13.18
C ARG A 140 -12.01 -9.55 -14.49
N GLY A 141 -11.47 -8.66 -15.33
CA GLY A 141 -12.08 -8.30 -16.62
C GLY A 141 -13.18 -7.24 -16.52
N TYR A 142 -13.27 -6.52 -15.40
CA TYR A 142 -14.20 -5.43 -15.21
C TYR A 142 -13.49 -4.16 -14.77
N VAL A 143 -14.06 -3.01 -15.11
CA VAL A 143 -13.69 -1.71 -14.56
C VAL A 143 -14.26 -1.60 -13.14
N SER A 144 -13.42 -1.34 -12.13
CA SER A 144 -13.83 -1.18 -10.73
C SER A 144 -14.10 0.27 -10.36
N ASP A 145 -14.74 0.52 -9.22
CA ASP A 145 -14.94 1.86 -8.64
C ASP A 145 -13.87 2.25 -7.59
N ILE A 146 -12.71 1.58 -7.66
CA ILE A 146 -11.50 1.88 -6.91
C ILE A 146 -10.31 1.98 -7.87
N ASP A 147 -9.27 2.70 -7.48
CA ASP A 147 -8.07 2.97 -8.31
C ASP A 147 -6.77 2.37 -7.75
N CYS A 148 -6.81 1.76 -6.56
CA CYS A 148 -5.63 1.23 -5.87
C CYS A 148 -5.85 -0.24 -5.48
N ARG A 149 -4.76 -1.00 -5.36
CA ARG A 149 -4.79 -2.44 -5.05
C ARG A 149 -4.98 -2.79 -3.57
N TRP A 150 -4.81 -1.82 -2.67
CA TRP A 150 -4.59 -2.09 -1.23
C TRP A 150 -5.65 -3.01 -0.61
N GLY A 151 -6.94 -2.67 -0.75
CA GLY A 151 -8.05 -3.46 -0.21
C GLY A 151 -8.20 -4.83 -0.87
N VAL A 152 -7.82 -4.95 -2.14
CA VAL A 152 -7.80 -6.25 -2.85
C VAL A 152 -6.72 -7.16 -2.27
N ILE A 153 -5.51 -6.64 -2.04
CA ILE A 153 -4.44 -7.43 -1.40
C ILE A 153 -4.79 -7.78 0.04
N SER A 154 -5.27 -6.79 0.80
CA SER A 154 -5.72 -6.97 2.19
C SER A 154 -6.68 -8.15 2.33
N ALA A 155 -7.72 -8.19 1.46
CA ALA A 155 -8.71 -9.26 1.46
C ALA A 155 -8.15 -10.61 0.94
N SER A 156 -7.15 -10.59 0.04
CA SER A 156 -6.60 -11.81 -0.58
C SER A 156 -5.77 -12.70 0.35
N VAL A 157 -5.32 -12.16 1.49
CA VAL A 157 -4.55 -12.89 2.51
C VAL A 157 -5.14 -12.72 3.91
N ASP A 158 -6.41 -12.33 3.97
CA ASP A 158 -7.15 -12.26 5.23
C ASP A 158 -7.43 -13.69 5.69
N ASP A 159 -6.66 -14.17 6.65
CA ASP A 159 -6.78 -15.52 7.20
C ASP A 159 -7.75 -15.59 8.38
N ARG A 160 -8.38 -14.47 8.75
CA ARG A 160 -9.24 -14.39 9.93
C ARG A 160 -10.45 -15.30 9.85
N THR A 161 -10.65 -16.11 10.88
CA THR A 161 -11.84 -16.94 11.02
C THR A 161 -13.10 -16.08 11.15
N ARG A 162 -14.27 -16.73 11.11
CA ARG A 162 -15.56 -16.07 11.39
C ARG A 162 -15.62 -15.53 12.81
N GLU A 163 -15.00 -16.22 13.77
CA GLU A 163 -14.84 -15.74 15.14
C GLU A 163 -13.91 -14.51 15.18
N GLU A 164 -12.72 -14.55 14.59
CA GLU A 164 -11.80 -13.40 14.66
C GLU A 164 -12.40 -12.14 14.01
N ARG A 165 -13.23 -12.29 12.97
CA ARG A 165 -13.99 -11.19 12.33
C ARG A 165 -15.22 -10.71 13.10
N GLY A 166 -15.58 -11.34 14.21
CA GLY A 166 -16.77 -10.97 14.99
C GLY A 166 -18.10 -11.46 14.40
N LEU A 167 -18.09 -12.35 13.41
CA LEU A 167 -19.29 -12.90 12.77
C LEU A 167 -19.94 -14.01 13.60
N GLU A 168 -19.16 -14.67 14.46
CA GLU A 168 -19.59 -15.71 15.38
C GLU A 168 -19.03 -15.45 16.78
N PRO A 169 -19.59 -15.99 17.89
CA PRO A 169 -18.99 -15.85 19.22
C PRO A 169 -17.59 -16.47 19.29
N LEU A 170 -16.69 -15.87 20.07
CA LEU A 170 -15.34 -16.38 20.29
C LEU A 170 -15.40 -17.66 21.16
N LYS A 171 -14.96 -18.79 20.61
CA LYS A 171 -14.97 -20.12 21.26
C LYS A 171 -13.67 -20.88 21.05
N ASN A 172 -13.13 -20.86 19.82
CA ASN A 172 -11.93 -21.61 19.44
C ASN A 172 -10.72 -20.70 19.20
N ASN A 173 -10.95 -19.45 18.79
CA ASN A 173 -9.88 -18.45 18.64
C ASN A 173 -9.66 -17.67 19.95
N HIS A 174 -8.49 -17.07 20.11
CA HIS A 174 -8.13 -16.29 21.29
C HIS A 174 -8.55 -14.82 21.21
N TYR A 175 -8.69 -14.28 19.99
CA TYR A 175 -8.80 -12.84 19.77
C TYR A 175 -9.95 -12.48 18.83
N ARG A 176 -10.53 -11.30 19.06
CA ARG A 176 -11.20 -10.53 17.99
C ARG A 176 -10.15 -9.70 17.30
N ILE A 177 -10.12 -9.72 15.96
CA ILE A 177 -9.08 -9.02 15.20
C ILE A 177 -9.72 -8.13 14.14
N SER A 178 -9.54 -6.82 14.30
CA SER A 178 -10.22 -5.77 13.51
C SER A 178 -9.76 -5.71 12.05
N LYS A 179 -8.46 -5.94 11.79
CA LYS A 179 -7.84 -5.85 10.46
C LYS A 179 -7.29 -7.17 9.96
N SER A 180 -7.16 -7.30 8.64
CA SER A 180 -6.39 -8.39 8.02
C SER A 180 -4.92 -8.29 8.47
N ARG A 181 -4.16 -9.39 8.40
CA ARG A 181 -2.70 -9.34 8.58
C ARG A 181 -1.98 -8.53 7.51
N TYR A 182 -2.67 -8.23 6.40
CA TYR A 182 -2.28 -7.21 5.43
C TYR A 182 -3.22 -6.01 5.58
N ASP A 183 -2.76 -4.91 6.17
CA ASP A 183 -3.55 -3.68 6.33
C ASP A 183 -2.68 -2.46 6.70
N SER A 184 -3.24 -1.28 6.95
CA SER A 184 -2.51 -0.14 7.52
C SER A 184 -1.82 -0.50 8.85
N ILE A 185 -0.82 0.30 9.25
CA ILE A 185 -0.19 0.15 10.58
C ILE A 185 -1.23 0.25 11.70
N ASP A 186 -0.94 -0.41 12.83
CA ASP A 186 -1.85 -0.47 13.97
C ASP A 186 -1.35 0.30 15.20
N SER A 187 -0.08 0.70 15.22
CA SER A 187 0.49 1.52 16.27
C SER A 187 1.65 2.37 15.75
N TYR A 188 1.74 3.60 16.26
CA TYR A 188 2.95 4.40 16.25
C TYR A 188 3.94 3.86 17.28
N LEU A 189 5.22 4.01 16.96
CA LEU A 189 6.33 3.42 17.70
C LEU A 189 7.11 4.46 18.49
N SER A 190 7.08 5.74 18.15
CA SER A 190 7.81 6.79 18.87
C SER A 190 6.98 7.41 19.99
N GLU A 191 7.65 7.94 21.02
CA GLU A 191 7.00 8.63 22.14
C GLU A 191 6.07 9.76 21.68
N CYS A 192 6.46 10.51 20.65
CA CYS A 192 5.62 11.58 20.11
C CYS A 192 4.36 11.08 19.38
N GLY A 193 4.37 9.83 18.94
CA GLY A 193 3.24 9.14 18.31
C GLY A 193 2.23 8.56 19.30
N GLU A 194 2.63 8.31 20.56
CA GLU A 194 1.81 7.59 21.54
C GLU A 194 0.43 8.19 21.75
N LYS A 195 0.34 9.53 21.89
CA LYS A 195 -0.95 10.22 22.06
C LYS A 195 -1.91 10.10 20.87
N TYR A 196 -1.42 9.62 19.72
CA TYR A 196 -2.19 9.40 18.50
C TYR A 196 -2.53 7.93 18.26
N ASN A 197 -2.11 7.02 19.14
CA ASN A 197 -2.56 5.62 19.14
C ASN A 197 -3.98 5.53 19.72
N ASP A 198 -4.98 5.95 18.92
CA ASP A 198 -6.37 6.10 19.35
C ASP A 198 -7.30 4.96 18.88
N ILE A 199 -6.72 3.88 18.34
CA ILE A 199 -7.43 2.67 17.95
C ILE A 199 -7.23 1.56 18.99
N ASP A 200 -8.24 0.71 19.17
CA ASP A 200 -8.11 -0.46 20.03
C ASP A 200 -7.11 -1.46 19.43
N LEU A 201 -6.04 -1.74 20.16
CA LEU A 201 -4.99 -2.63 19.70
C LEU A 201 -5.04 -3.97 20.44
N THR A 202 -5.45 -4.99 19.71
CA THR A 202 -5.39 -6.37 20.20
C THR A 202 -3.94 -6.83 20.29
N ILE A 203 -3.51 -7.29 21.46
CA ILE A 203 -2.14 -7.79 21.69
C ILE A 203 -2.16 -9.14 22.41
N ASP A 204 -1.11 -9.92 22.20
CA ASP A 204 -0.78 -11.04 23.08
C ASP A 204 -0.17 -10.48 24.38
N LYS A 205 -0.89 -10.65 25.50
CA LYS A 205 -0.48 -10.09 26.80
C LYS A 205 0.75 -10.76 27.37
N ASP A 206 0.90 -12.07 27.17
CA ASP A 206 2.02 -12.83 27.72
C ASP A 206 3.32 -12.41 27.02
N ILE A 207 3.27 -12.25 25.70
CA ILE A 207 4.40 -11.72 24.90
C ILE A 207 4.71 -10.28 25.29
N TYR A 208 3.69 -9.43 25.43
CA TYR A 208 3.89 -8.05 25.86
C TYR A 208 4.59 -7.96 27.23
N GLU A 209 4.09 -8.69 28.24
CA GLU A 209 4.66 -8.70 29.58
C GLU A 209 6.09 -9.27 29.60
N HIS A 210 6.36 -10.29 28.79
CA HIS A 210 7.70 -10.83 28.62
C HIS A 210 8.68 -9.79 28.06
N LEU A 211 8.30 -9.09 26.98
CA LEU A 211 9.14 -8.06 26.36
C LEU A 211 9.42 -6.88 27.31
N ILE A 212 8.41 -6.44 28.07
CA ILE A 212 8.59 -5.40 29.11
C ILE A 212 9.60 -5.86 30.16
N LYS A 213 9.48 -7.10 30.65
CA LYS A 213 10.38 -7.66 31.67
C LYS A 213 11.83 -7.72 31.18
N GLU A 214 12.04 -8.01 29.90
CA GLU A 214 13.36 -8.02 29.26
C GLU A 214 13.87 -6.62 28.85
N GLY A 215 13.14 -5.56 29.22
CA GLY A 215 13.59 -4.17 29.06
C GLY A 215 13.24 -3.52 27.72
N ILE A 216 12.37 -4.12 26.91
CA ILE A 216 11.79 -3.46 25.74
C ILE A 216 10.73 -2.46 26.21
N ASP A 217 10.76 -1.23 25.68
CA ASP A 217 9.78 -0.22 26.07
C ASP A 217 8.36 -0.55 25.60
N HIS A 218 7.37 0.06 26.27
CA HIS A 218 5.95 -0.21 26.05
C HIS A 218 5.49 -0.14 24.59
N LEU A 219 5.89 0.88 23.83
CA LEU A 219 5.40 1.07 22.47
C LEU A 219 5.93 -0.01 21.52
N LEU A 220 7.21 -0.36 21.66
CA LEU A 220 7.80 -1.43 20.85
C LEU A 220 7.31 -2.81 21.28
N ALA A 221 7.18 -3.06 22.59
CA ALA A 221 6.63 -4.30 23.12
C ALA A 221 5.18 -4.51 22.65
N GLN A 222 4.35 -3.46 22.70
CA GLN A 222 2.97 -3.48 22.24
C GLN A 222 2.89 -3.75 20.73
N HIS A 223 3.75 -3.13 19.92
CA HIS A 223 3.82 -3.39 18.49
C HIS A 223 4.15 -4.85 18.18
N ILE A 224 5.21 -5.40 18.79
CA ILE A 224 5.61 -6.80 18.56
C ILE A 224 4.51 -7.76 19.04
N ALA A 225 3.95 -7.53 20.24
CA ALA A 225 2.86 -8.34 20.77
C ALA A 225 1.60 -8.32 19.89
N HIS A 226 1.34 -7.21 19.19
CA HIS A 226 0.28 -7.15 18.18
C HIS A 226 0.58 -8.05 16.97
N LEU A 227 1.80 -8.02 16.43
CA LEU A 227 2.16 -8.85 15.28
C LEU A 227 2.00 -10.35 15.57
N PHE A 228 2.25 -10.73 16.83
CA PHE A 228 2.22 -12.12 17.31
C PHE A 228 0.82 -12.63 17.69
N ILE A 229 -0.25 -11.84 17.54
CA ILE A 229 -1.63 -12.38 17.58
C ILE A 229 -1.96 -13.27 16.37
N ARG A 230 -1.04 -13.34 15.40
CA ARG A 230 -1.18 -14.09 14.15
C ARG A 230 -0.45 -15.41 14.23
N ASP A 231 -1.07 -16.45 13.69
CA ASP A 231 -0.41 -17.75 13.54
C ASP A 231 0.63 -17.72 12.41
N PRO A 232 1.71 -18.52 12.51
CA PRO A 232 2.63 -18.76 11.41
C PRO A 232 1.91 -19.53 10.30
N LEU A 233 1.97 -19.02 9.07
CA LEU A 233 1.27 -19.64 7.93
C LEU A 233 2.15 -20.57 7.10
N THR A 234 3.47 -20.49 7.23
CA THR A 234 4.42 -21.34 6.51
C THR A 234 5.61 -21.63 7.39
N LEU A 235 5.91 -22.90 7.64
CA LEU A 235 7.12 -23.33 8.34
C LEU A 235 7.67 -24.57 7.62
N PHE A 236 8.96 -24.57 7.33
CA PHE A 236 9.64 -25.74 6.76
C PHE A 236 10.10 -26.64 7.91
N GLU A 237 10.06 -27.96 7.69
CA GLU A 237 10.39 -28.95 8.71
C GLU A 237 11.82 -28.77 9.23
N GLU A 238 12.73 -28.43 8.33
CA GLU A 238 14.14 -28.15 8.63
C GLU A 238 14.35 -26.89 9.47
N LYS A 239 13.31 -26.05 9.60
CA LYS A 239 13.34 -24.79 10.35
C LYS A 239 12.52 -24.83 11.64
N ILE A 240 12.10 -26.02 12.09
CA ILE A 240 11.37 -26.18 13.37
C ILE A 240 12.28 -25.88 14.56
N HIS A 241 13.53 -26.35 14.53
CA HIS A 241 14.50 -26.15 15.60
C HIS A 241 15.65 -25.29 15.08
N LEU A 242 15.86 -24.13 15.71
CA LEU A 242 16.87 -23.15 15.32
C LEU A 242 17.73 -22.75 16.52
N ASP A 243 18.86 -22.11 16.22
CA ASP A 243 19.66 -21.41 17.23
C ASP A 243 19.19 -19.96 17.36
N ASP A 244 18.30 -19.69 18.32
CA ASP A 244 17.71 -18.36 18.56
C ASP A 244 18.75 -17.26 18.84
N ALA A 245 19.98 -17.61 19.22
CA ALA A 245 21.05 -16.64 19.42
C ALA A 245 21.64 -16.12 18.09
N ASN A 246 21.48 -16.86 17.00
CA ASN A 246 22.14 -16.59 15.71
C ASN A 246 21.19 -16.57 14.51
N GLU A 247 19.95 -17.08 14.66
CA GLU A 247 18.93 -17.13 13.64
C GLU A 247 17.68 -16.36 14.07
N SER A 248 17.01 -15.70 13.11
CA SER A 248 15.80 -14.92 13.37
C SER A 248 14.61 -15.42 12.55
N ASP A 249 14.68 -16.62 11.96
CA ASP A 249 13.68 -17.12 11.02
C ASP A 249 12.29 -17.29 11.67
N HIS A 250 12.22 -17.68 12.96
CA HIS A 250 10.95 -17.77 13.69
C HIS A 250 10.29 -16.40 13.86
N PHE A 251 11.07 -15.37 14.23
CA PHE A 251 10.58 -14.00 14.27
C PHE A 251 10.16 -13.53 12.87
N GLU A 252 10.98 -13.78 11.86
CA GLU A 252 10.68 -13.43 10.46
C GLU A 252 9.48 -14.18 9.90
N ASN A 253 9.12 -15.35 10.43
CA ASN A 253 7.90 -16.05 10.03
C ASN A 253 6.65 -15.19 10.31
N ILE A 254 6.58 -14.60 11.49
CA ILE A 254 5.49 -13.69 11.90
C ILE A 254 5.66 -12.31 11.26
N GLN A 255 6.85 -11.71 11.37
CA GLN A 255 7.13 -10.37 10.88
C GLN A 255 6.94 -10.26 9.35
N SER A 256 7.46 -11.23 8.57
CA SER A 256 7.36 -11.18 7.11
C SER A 256 5.95 -11.39 6.59
N THR A 257 5.05 -11.94 7.42
CA THR A 257 3.65 -12.23 7.10
C THR A 257 2.64 -11.30 7.79
N ASN A 258 3.13 -10.28 8.51
CA ASN A 258 2.36 -9.08 8.79
C ASN A 258 2.77 -8.02 7.75
N TRP A 259 1.85 -7.71 6.83
CA TRP A 259 2.13 -6.87 5.67
C TRP A 259 1.45 -5.51 5.81
N GLN A 260 2.13 -4.58 6.46
CA GLN A 260 1.58 -3.25 6.72
C GLN A 260 1.98 -2.18 5.68
N THR A 261 1.38 -0.98 5.76
CA THR A 261 1.76 0.19 4.93
C THR A 261 3.20 0.66 5.19
N MET A 262 3.61 0.61 6.45
CA MET A 262 5.00 0.71 6.87
C MET A 262 5.43 -0.62 7.46
N ARG A 263 6.72 -0.94 7.37
CA ARG A 263 7.31 -2.06 8.13
C ARG A 263 8.56 -1.58 8.85
N PHE A 264 8.58 -1.79 10.16
CA PHE A 264 9.74 -1.58 11.01
C PHE A 264 10.59 -2.85 11.02
N LYS A 265 11.83 -2.80 10.52
CA LYS A 265 12.66 -3.98 10.27
C LYS A 265 13.86 -3.98 11.22
N PRO A 266 13.88 -4.88 12.21
CA PRO A 266 15.07 -5.10 13.04
C PRO A 266 16.30 -5.48 12.20
N PRO A 267 17.51 -5.23 12.72
CA PRO A 267 18.74 -5.73 12.10
C PRO A 267 18.74 -7.27 12.12
N PRO A 268 19.15 -7.93 11.02
CA PRO A 268 19.35 -9.37 11.04
C PRO A 268 20.56 -9.72 11.91
N PRO A 269 20.57 -10.89 12.58
CA PRO A 269 21.73 -11.35 13.34
C PRO A 269 22.95 -11.47 12.41
N ASN A 270 24.14 -11.20 12.95
CA ASN A 270 25.42 -11.39 12.26
C ASN A 270 25.56 -10.60 10.93
N SER A 271 25.02 -9.38 10.88
CA SER A 271 25.08 -8.48 9.71
C SER A 271 25.42 -7.03 10.10
N ASP A 272 25.92 -6.25 9.15
CA ASP A 272 26.15 -4.80 9.24
C ASP A 272 24.89 -3.96 8.93
N ILE A 273 23.79 -4.62 8.56
CA ILE A 273 22.50 -3.98 8.30
C ILE A 273 21.89 -3.45 9.61
N GLY A 274 21.57 -2.16 9.64
CA GLY A 274 20.95 -1.49 10.79
C GLY A 274 19.42 -1.58 10.82
N TRP A 275 18.83 -0.76 11.71
CA TRP A 275 17.38 -0.57 11.78
C TRP A 275 16.86 0.06 10.50
N ARG A 276 15.84 -0.56 9.90
CA ARG A 276 15.26 -0.10 8.63
C ARG A 276 13.77 0.15 8.77
N VAL A 277 13.28 1.05 7.93
CA VAL A 277 11.86 1.25 7.68
C VAL A 277 11.56 1.04 6.21
N GLU A 278 10.44 0.41 5.91
CA GLU A 278 10.02 0.13 4.55
C GLU A 278 8.67 0.78 4.27
N PHE A 279 8.63 1.64 3.25
CA PHE A 279 7.44 2.32 2.75
C PHE A 279 6.82 1.49 1.63
N ARG A 280 5.61 0.96 1.86
CA ARG A 280 4.99 -0.11 1.05
C ARG A 280 3.69 0.21 0.27
N PRO A 281 3.02 1.37 0.42
CA PRO A 281 1.69 1.57 -0.14
C PRO A 281 1.67 1.82 -1.66
N MET A 282 2.79 2.22 -2.26
CA MET A 282 2.80 2.74 -3.63
C MET A 282 2.45 1.68 -4.66
N GLU A 283 1.61 2.06 -5.61
CA GLU A 283 1.39 1.27 -6.82
C GLU A 283 2.64 1.36 -7.70
N VAL A 284 2.95 0.30 -8.44
CA VAL A 284 4.02 0.36 -9.45
C VAL A 284 3.54 1.16 -10.66
N GLN A 285 4.43 1.96 -11.24
CA GLN A 285 4.13 2.82 -12.39
C GLN A 285 4.61 2.19 -13.69
N LEU A 286 4.13 2.74 -14.81
CA LEU A 286 4.37 2.18 -16.15
C LEU A 286 5.83 2.32 -16.60
N THR A 287 6.49 3.44 -16.28
CA THR A 287 7.86 3.72 -16.71
C THR A 287 8.84 3.79 -15.53
N ASP A 288 10.11 3.50 -15.80
CA ASP A 288 11.22 3.66 -14.83
C ASP A 288 11.34 5.10 -14.34
N PHE A 289 11.03 6.09 -15.18
CA PHE A 289 11.02 7.51 -14.80
C PHE A 289 9.98 7.78 -13.72
N GLU A 290 8.74 7.33 -13.91
CA GLU A 290 7.68 7.53 -12.92
C GLU A 290 8.02 6.82 -11.61
N ASN A 291 8.49 5.56 -11.67
CA ASN A 291 8.91 4.83 -10.48
C ASN A 291 10.06 5.54 -9.76
N SER A 292 11.07 6.02 -10.49
CA SER A 292 12.19 6.79 -9.93
C SER A 292 11.71 8.08 -9.26
N ALA A 293 10.71 8.75 -9.84
CA ALA A 293 10.17 9.98 -9.27
C ALA A 293 9.55 9.75 -7.88
N TYR A 294 8.76 8.69 -7.72
CA TYR A 294 8.20 8.34 -6.40
C TYR A 294 9.27 7.89 -5.41
N VAL A 295 10.27 7.10 -5.85
CA VAL A 295 11.40 6.72 -4.98
C VAL A 295 12.11 7.97 -4.48
N VAL A 296 12.54 8.86 -5.39
CA VAL A 296 13.26 10.09 -5.04
C VAL A 296 12.43 10.98 -4.14
N PHE A 297 11.12 11.09 -4.38
CA PHE A 297 10.22 11.87 -3.52
C PHE A 297 10.19 11.35 -2.09
N VAL A 298 10.00 10.04 -1.89
CA VAL A 298 9.98 9.46 -0.53
C VAL A 298 11.37 9.59 0.11
N VAL A 299 12.46 9.32 -0.62
CA VAL A 299 13.84 9.50 -0.13
C VAL A 299 14.06 10.94 0.35
N LEU A 300 13.76 11.93 -0.49
CA LEU A 300 13.93 13.35 -0.14
C LEU A 300 13.05 13.74 1.04
N LEU A 301 11.81 13.24 1.08
CA LEU A 301 10.90 13.52 2.19
C LEU A 301 11.46 13.01 3.52
N THR A 302 12.08 11.83 3.56
CA THR A 302 12.74 11.35 4.80
C THR A 302 13.88 12.28 5.23
N ARG A 303 14.70 12.78 4.29
CA ARG A 303 15.77 13.74 4.58
C ARG A 303 15.24 15.04 5.12
N VAL A 304 14.14 15.54 4.56
CA VAL A 304 13.54 16.80 5.00
C VAL A 304 12.83 16.66 6.34
N ILE A 305 12.12 15.55 6.58
CA ILE A 305 11.53 15.23 7.89
C ILE A 305 12.60 15.34 8.99
N LEU A 306 13.76 14.74 8.77
CA LEU A 306 14.85 14.76 9.75
C LEU A 306 15.53 16.13 9.86
N SER A 307 15.83 16.75 8.72
CA SER A 307 16.59 18.02 8.68
C SER A 307 15.79 19.18 9.26
N TYR A 308 14.49 19.24 8.96
CA TYR A 308 13.60 20.32 9.40
C TYR A 308 12.75 19.93 10.61
N LYS A 309 12.93 18.71 11.15
CA LYS A 309 12.16 18.17 12.28
C LYS A 309 10.66 18.30 12.05
N LEU A 310 10.21 17.95 10.84
CA LEU A 310 8.80 18.05 10.47
C LEU A 310 7.96 17.05 11.25
N ASP A 311 6.73 17.46 11.57
CA ASP A 311 5.76 16.65 12.29
C ASP A 311 4.46 16.52 11.49
N PHE A 312 4.12 15.30 11.09
CA PHE A 312 2.93 14.95 10.33
C PHE A 312 1.91 14.17 11.16
N LEU A 313 2.21 13.88 12.42
CA LEU A 313 1.42 12.97 13.24
C LEU A 313 -0.01 13.48 13.44
N ILE A 314 -0.94 12.54 13.25
CA ILE A 314 -2.39 12.67 13.46
C ILE A 314 -2.89 11.34 14.05
N PRO A 315 -4.08 11.31 14.69
CA PRO A 315 -4.66 10.08 15.23
C PRO A 315 -4.70 8.94 14.19
N LEU A 316 -4.33 7.72 14.58
CA LEU A 316 -4.31 6.55 13.68
C LEU A 316 -5.68 6.25 13.08
N SER A 317 -6.77 6.49 13.82
CA SER A 317 -8.12 6.38 13.27
C SER A 317 -8.32 7.23 12.01
N LYS A 318 -7.69 8.42 11.95
CA LYS A 318 -7.71 9.32 10.78
C LYS A 318 -6.79 8.86 9.67
N VAL A 319 -5.67 8.23 9.99
CA VAL A 319 -4.84 7.54 8.99
C VAL A 319 -5.61 6.39 8.33
N ASP A 320 -6.34 5.60 9.12
CA ASP A 320 -7.20 4.51 8.61
C ASP A 320 -8.36 5.02 7.74
N GLU A 321 -8.99 6.13 8.11
CA GLU A 321 -9.98 6.82 7.27
C GLU A 321 -9.35 7.27 5.94
N ASN A 322 -8.16 7.89 5.99
CA ASN A 322 -7.42 8.30 4.79
C ASN A 322 -7.08 7.12 3.88
N MET A 323 -6.72 5.96 4.44
CA MET A 323 -6.44 4.74 3.67
C MET A 323 -7.67 4.23 2.91
N LYS A 324 -8.87 4.42 3.46
CA LYS A 324 -10.14 4.11 2.76
C LYS A 324 -10.42 5.14 1.66
N VAL A 325 -10.15 6.43 1.92
CA VAL A 325 -10.33 7.49 0.91
C VAL A 325 -9.36 7.32 -0.25
N ALA A 326 -8.10 6.98 0.01
CA ALA A 326 -7.04 6.85 -1.00
C ALA A 326 -7.34 5.85 -2.11
N GLN A 327 -8.18 4.86 -1.83
CA GLN A 327 -8.53 3.80 -2.78
C GLN A 327 -9.68 4.18 -3.71
N LYS A 328 -10.50 5.18 -3.34
CA LYS A 328 -11.66 5.58 -4.14
C LYS A 328 -11.24 6.05 -5.52
N ARG A 329 -12.11 5.81 -6.51
CA ARG A 329 -11.92 6.32 -7.87
C ARG A 329 -11.65 7.83 -7.87
N ASP A 330 -10.59 8.25 -8.56
CA ASP A 330 -10.14 9.64 -8.72
C ASP A 330 -9.85 10.36 -7.39
N ALA A 331 -9.50 9.61 -6.33
CA ALA A 331 -9.21 10.17 -5.00
C ALA A 331 -8.08 11.22 -5.01
N VAL A 332 -7.13 11.13 -5.95
CA VAL A 332 -6.07 12.13 -6.12
C VAL A 332 -6.61 13.54 -6.40
N ARG A 333 -7.74 13.65 -7.12
CA ARG A 333 -8.37 14.94 -7.48
C ARG A 333 -9.56 15.28 -6.60
N GLN A 334 -10.31 14.27 -6.17
CA GLN A 334 -11.60 14.45 -5.52
C GLN A 334 -11.58 14.12 -4.02
N GLY A 335 -10.55 13.41 -3.56
CA GLY A 335 -10.41 13.00 -2.17
C GLY A 335 -9.97 14.15 -1.26
N MET A 336 -10.49 14.11 -0.03
CA MET A 336 -10.06 14.98 1.06
C MET A 336 -9.46 14.09 2.16
N PHE A 337 -8.29 14.46 2.64
CA PHE A 337 -7.47 13.67 3.55
C PHE A 337 -7.18 14.46 4.81
N TYR A 338 -7.33 13.83 5.97
CA TYR A 338 -6.90 14.40 7.24
C TYR A 338 -5.39 14.59 7.21
N PHE A 339 -4.93 15.81 7.46
CA PHE A 339 -3.51 16.15 7.42
C PHE A 339 -3.20 17.22 8.46
N ARG A 340 -1.97 17.19 8.99
CA ARG A 340 -1.47 18.16 9.96
C ARG A 340 -1.55 19.59 9.40
N LYS A 341 -2.08 20.54 10.19
CA LYS A 341 -2.10 21.96 9.82
C LYS A 341 -0.69 22.56 9.88
N ASP A 342 -0.07 22.46 11.05
CA ASP A 342 1.24 23.00 11.36
C ASP A 342 2.28 21.88 11.48
N ILE A 343 3.15 21.79 10.48
CA ILE A 343 4.16 20.73 10.36
C ILE A 343 5.55 21.14 10.83
N CYS A 344 5.77 22.43 11.06
CA CYS A 344 7.00 22.93 11.68
C CYS A 344 6.80 22.87 13.19
N LYS A 345 7.54 22.02 13.90
CA LYS A 345 7.60 22.13 15.37
C LYS A 345 8.09 23.53 15.71
N GLY A 346 7.39 24.22 16.62
CA GLY A 346 7.67 25.61 17.02
C GLY A 346 9.18 25.88 17.14
N GLY A 347 9.62 27.02 16.62
CA GLY A 347 11.00 27.30 16.23
C GLY A 347 12.10 26.87 17.20
N ASN A 348 13.23 26.44 16.62
CA ASN A 348 14.54 26.25 17.24
C ASN A 348 14.53 25.95 18.74
N THR A 349 14.59 24.68 19.15
CA THR A 349 15.48 24.26 20.24
C THR A 349 15.57 22.73 20.40
N VAL A 350 16.83 22.28 20.42
CA VAL A 350 17.45 21.09 21.03
C VAL A 350 17.01 19.66 20.66
N VAL A 351 18.05 18.86 20.42
CA VAL A 351 18.07 17.41 20.57
C VAL A 351 18.16 17.16 22.08
N ASP A 352 17.06 16.73 22.69
CA ASP A 352 16.94 15.87 23.87
C ASP A 352 15.56 16.06 24.51
N GLY A 353 14.72 15.02 24.44
CA GLY A 353 13.43 14.96 25.12
C GLY A 353 12.33 15.80 24.47
N CYS A 354 11.11 15.25 24.43
CA CYS A 354 9.89 15.96 24.06
C CYS A 354 9.90 17.41 24.52
N GLY A 355 9.84 18.35 23.58
CA GLY A 355 9.71 19.78 23.89
C GLY A 355 8.53 19.98 24.83
N SER A 356 8.79 20.60 25.97
CA SER A 356 7.79 20.93 26.97
C SER A 356 6.67 21.71 26.29
N ALA A 357 5.45 21.18 26.38
CA ALA A 357 4.25 21.89 25.99
C ALA A 357 4.26 23.25 26.69
N GLN A 358 4.51 24.33 25.94
CA GLN A 358 4.26 25.66 26.46
C GLN A 358 2.76 25.74 26.68
N ASN A 359 2.37 25.96 27.94
CA ASN A 359 1.03 26.30 28.38
C ASN A 359 0.55 27.55 27.63
N GLY A 360 0.03 27.34 26.42
CA GLY A 360 -0.84 28.27 25.74
C GLY A 360 -2.26 28.00 26.22
N THR A 361 -2.74 28.84 27.13
CA THR A 361 -4.17 28.96 27.41
C THR A 361 -4.88 29.43 26.14
N GLY A 362 -5.48 28.50 25.39
CA GLY A 362 -6.25 28.84 24.19
C GLY A 362 -6.76 27.61 23.44
N THR A 363 -8.05 27.30 23.67
CA THR A 363 -9.00 26.56 22.80
C THR A 363 -8.48 25.39 21.96
N ASP A 364 -9.11 24.20 22.13
CA ASP A 364 -9.01 23.00 21.28
C ASP A 364 -9.17 23.29 19.77
N THR A 365 -8.17 23.88 19.14
CA THR A 365 -8.06 23.89 17.68
C THR A 365 -7.45 22.56 17.28
N GLU A 366 -8.24 21.70 16.62
CA GLU A 366 -7.77 20.43 16.06
C GLU A 366 -6.44 20.62 15.31
N GLU A 367 -5.42 19.83 15.65
CA GLU A 367 -4.05 19.92 15.08
C GLU A 367 -3.98 19.51 13.59
N TYR A 368 -5.08 19.00 13.05
CA TYR A 368 -5.22 18.50 11.68
C TYR A 368 -6.51 19.01 11.04
N THR A 369 -6.59 18.93 9.71
CA THR A 369 -7.77 19.30 8.91
C THR A 369 -7.85 18.46 7.64
N LEU A 370 -9.00 18.46 6.99
CA LEU A 370 -9.15 17.88 5.66
C LEU A 370 -8.47 18.78 4.61
N MET A 371 -7.61 18.18 3.78
CA MET A 371 -6.94 18.83 2.66
C MET A 371 -7.02 17.95 1.40
N SER A 372 -7.06 18.57 0.23
CA SER A 372 -6.88 17.85 -1.03
C SER A 372 -5.42 17.42 -1.21
N ILE A 373 -5.16 16.40 -2.04
CA ILE A 373 -3.79 16.02 -2.39
C ILE A 373 -3.02 17.20 -3.01
N ASP A 374 -3.68 18.00 -3.86
CA ASP A 374 -3.08 19.22 -4.42
C ASP A 374 -2.61 20.19 -3.33
N THR A 375 -3.44 20.41 -2.31
CA THR A 375 -3.09 21.28 -1.17
C THR A 375 -1.90 20.71 -0.39
N ILE A 376 -1.89 19.41 -0.11
CA ILE A 376 -0.81 18.75 0.64
C ILE A 376 0.52 18.80 -0.15
N ILE A 377 0.48 18.54 -1.46
CA ILE A 377 1.68 18.41 -2.29
C ILE A 377 2.18 19.77 -2.76
N ASN A 378 1.31 20.60 -3.32
CA ASN A 378 1.68 21.86 -3.97
C ASN A 378 1.52 23.07 -3.05
N GLY A 379 0.79 22.94 -1.95
CA GLY A 379 0.49 24.02 -1.04
C GLY A 379 -0.73 24.83 -1.47
N LYS A 380 -1.24 25.64 -0.55
CA LYS A 380 -2.28 26.63 -0.78
C LYS A 380 -2.05 27.80 0.17
N GLU A 381 -1.93 29.00 -0.39
CA GLU A 381 -1.65 30.22 0.37
C GLU A 381 -2.63 30.40 1.54
N GLY A 382 -2.09 30.70 2.72
CA GLY A 382 -2.86 30.84 3.96
C GLY A 382 -3.43 29.53 4.54
N VAL A 383 -3.17 28.37 3.91
CA VAL A 383 -3.69 27.06 4.35
C VAL A 383 -2.57 26.08 4.68
N PHE A 384 -1.67 25.81 3.73
CA PHE A 384 -0.59 24.83 3.92
C PHE A 384 0.58 25.15 2.98
N PRO A 385 1.85 25.07 3.43
CA PRO A 385 3.02 25.38 2.60
C PRO A 385 3.20 24.45 1.40
N GLY A 386 2.81 23.18 1.51
CA GLY A 386 3.00 22.17 0.48
C GLY A 386 4.33 21.40 0.62
N LEU A 387 4.30 20.09 0.38
CA LEU A 387 5.50 19.25 0.46
C LEU A 387 6.52 19.56 -0.63
N ILE A 388 6.10 19.82 -1.88
CA ILE A 388 7.01 20.14 -2.99
C ILE A 388 7.74 21.47 -2.76
N PRO A 389 7.08 22.57 -2.37
CA PRO A 389 7.78 23.79 -1.95
C PRO A 389 8.84 23.56 -0.87
N ILE A 390 8.52 22.75 0.14
CA ILE A 390 9.44 22.40 1.23
C ILE A 390 10.64 21.60 0.73
N LEU A 391 10.42 20.60 -0.13
CA LEU A 391 11.50 19.82 -0.75
C LEU A 391 12.41 20.72 -1.60
N ASN A 392 11.85 21.67 -2.35
CA ASN A 392 12.65 22.62 -3.14
C ASN A 392 13.50 23.53 -2.26
N SER A 393 12.95 24.03 -1.15
CA SER A 393 13.70 24.82 -0.15
C SER A 393 14.86 24.02 0.45
N TYR A 394 14.68 22.71 0.66
CA TYR A 394 15.77 21.86 1.13
C TYR A 394 16.87 21.70 0.09
N LEU A 395 16.50 21.44 -1.17
CA LEU A 395 17.45 21.28 -2.27
C LEU A 395 18.23 22.57 -2.58
N GLU A 396 17.66 23.75 -2.30
CA GLU A 396 18.35 25.04 -2.43
C GLU A 396 19.53 25.19 -1.47
N ASN A 397 19.47 24.53 -0.31
CA ASN A 397 20.50 24.56 0.72
C ASN A 397 21.51 23.41 0.59
N MET A 398 21.32 22.51 -0.39
CA MET A 398 22.24 21.40 -0.65
C MET A 398 23.18 21.73 -1.80
N GLU A 399 24.44 21.34 -1.66
CA GLU A 399 25.41 21.33 -2.76
C GLU A 399 25.10 20.15 -3.70
N VAL A 400 24.22 20.39 -4.68
CA VAL A 400 23.85 19.43 -5.73
C VAL A 400 24.27 20.00 -7.08
N ASP A 401 24.91 19.19 -7.92
CA ASP A 401 25.28 19.62 -9.27
C ASP A 401 24.03 19.93 -10.11
N VAL A 402 24.23 20.73 -11.16
CA VAL A 402 23.14 21.28 -11.96
C VAL A 402 22.33 20.16 -12.65
N ASP A 403 22.98 19.13 -13.16
CA ASP A 403 22.32 18.06 -13.92
C ASP A 403 21.47 17.17 -13.00
N THR A 404 22.01 16.81 -11.83
CA THR A 404 21.26 16.09 -10.79
C THR A 404 20.09 16.92 -10.30
N ARG A 405 20.28 18.22 -10.05
CA ARG A 405 19.20 19.13 -9.63
C ARG A 405 18.09 19.23 -10.68
N CYS A 406 18.44 19.37 -11.95
CA CYS A 406 17.48 19.37 -13.05
C CYS A 406 16.69 18.04 -13.13
N THR A 407 17.35 16.91 -12.90
CA THR A 407 16.71 15.59 -12.89
C THR A 407 15.71 15.47 -11.74
N ILE A 408 16.11 15.85 -10.52
CA ILE A 408 15.23 15.86 -9.35
C ILE A 408 14.02 16.78 -9.58
N LEU A 409 14.22 17.98 -10.14
CA LEU A 409 13.13 18.90 -10.44
C LEU A 409 12.13 18.32 -11.45
N ASN A 410 12.58 17.53 -12.43
CA ASN A 410 11.67 16.84 -13.35
C ASN A 410 10.85 15.76 -12.64
N TYR A 411 11.44 15.01 -11.70
CA TYR A 411 10.70 14.06 -10.87
C TYR A 411 9.65 14.76 -10.00
N LEU A 412 10.02 15.83 -9.29
CA LEU A 412 9.10 16.60 -8.47
C LEU A 412 7.98 17.25 -9.31
N LYS A 413 8.29 17.67 -10.55
CA LYS A 413 7.31 18.21 -11.49
C LYS A 413 6.24 17.18 -11.87
N LEU A 414 6.59 15.90 -12.05
CA LEU A 414 5.62 14.84 -12.29
C LEU A 414 4.60 14.76 -11.13
N ILE A 415 5.11 14.70 -9.91
CA ILE A 415 4.28 14.56 -8.70
C ILE A 415 3.40 15.79 -8.49
N LYS A 416 3.96 16.99 -8.65
CA LYS A 416 3.23 18.26 -8.61
C LYS A 416 2.05 18.25 -9.59
N LYS A 417 2.28 17.84 -10.83
CA LYS A 417 1.25 17.84 -11.88
C LYS A 417 0.20 16.75 -11.70
N ARG A 418 0.55 15.60 -11.11
CA ARG A 418 -0.44 14.58 -10.73
C ARG A 418 -1.32 15.05 -9.59
N ALA A 419 -0.72 15.69 -8.58
CA ALA A 419 -1.44 16.23 -7.45
C ALA A 419 -2.47 17.30 -7.87
N SER A 420 -2.12 18.18 -8.82
CA SER A 420 -3.03 19.20 -9.34
C SER A 420 -4.05 18.66 -10.37
N GLY A 421 -3.88 17.41 -10.82
CA GLY A 421 -4.69 16.81 -11.88
C GLY A 421 -4.37 17.29 -13.30
N GLU A 422 -3.27 18.02 -13.50
CA GLU A 422 -2.75 18.38 -14.82
C GLU A 422 -2.24 17.14 -15.58
N LEU A 423 -1.62 16.20 -14.87
CA LEU A 423 -1.29 14.86 -15.37
C LEU A 423 -2.17 13.82 -14.72
N MET A 424 -2.48 12.77 -15.47
CA MET A 424 -3.28 11.65 -14.99
C MET A 424 -2.43 10.72 -14.13
N THR A 425 -3.10 10.04 -13.20
CA THR A 425 -2.59 8.78 -12.65
C THR A 425 -2.71 7.68 -13.69
N VAL A 426 -1.93 6.61 -13.54
CA VAL A 426 -2.02 5.44 -14.44
C VAL A 426 -3.43 4.85 -14.40
N ALA A 427 -4.07 4.80 -13.23
CA ALA A 427 -5.46 4.32 -13.09
C ALA A 427 -6.44 5.15 -13.93
N ARG A 428 -6.35 6.49 -13.85
CA ARG A 428 -7.22 7.36 -14.66
C ARG A 428 -6.96 7.19 -16.15
N TRP A 429 -5.69 7.12 -16.56
CA TRP A 429 -5.34 6.92 -17.96
C TRP A 429 -5.87 5.57 -18.50
N ILE A 430 -5.75 4.47 -17.75
CA ILE A 430 -6.33 3.17 -18.13
C ILE A 430 -7.85 3.29 -18.31
N ARG A 431 -8.56 3.99 -17.42
CA ARG A 431 -10.00 4.21 -17.54
C ARG A 431 -10.36 4.99 -18.80
N GLU A 432 -9.64 6.07 -19.08
CA GLU A 432 -9.89 6.89 -20.28
C GLU A 432 -9.56 6.09 -21.57
N PHE A 433 -8.49 5.29 -21.55
CA PHE A 433 -8.16 4.38 -22.64
C PHE A 433 -9.29 3.38 -22.93
N ILE A 434 -9.82 2.74 -21.88
CA ILE A 434 -10.95 1.80 -21.98
C ILE A 434 -12.20 2.51 -22.48
N ALA A 435 -12.54 3.68 -21.93
CA ALA A 435 -13.74 4.42 -22.28
C ALA A 435 -13.76 4.88 -23.75
N GLN A 436 -12.58 5.08 -24.36
CA GLN A 436 -12.42 5.49 -25.75
C GLN A 436 -12.23 4.31 -26.72
N HIS A 437 -12.10 3.08 -26.21
CA HIS A 437 -11.88 1.92 -27.06
C HIS A 437 -13.14 1.61 -27.90
N PRO A 438 -13.03 1.37 -29.22
CA PRO A 438 -14.19 1.13 -30.09
C PRO A 438 -15.11 -0.02 -29.65
N ASP A 439 -14.53 -1.06 -29.06
CA ASP A 439 -15.27 -2.23 -28.58
C ASP A 439 -15.92 -2.05 -27.20
N TYR A 440 -15.66 -0.94 -26.50
CA TYR A 440 -16.21 -0.73 -25.17
C TYR A 440 -17.69 -0.39 -25.23
N LYS A 441 -18.51 -1.21 -24.56
CA LYS A 441 -19.98 -1.12 -24.63
C LYS A 441 -20.59 -0.28 -23.51
N GLN A 442 -19.78 0.47 -22.76
CA GLN A 442 -20.22 1.22 -21.58
C GLN A 442 -20.89 0.33 -20.52
N ASP A 443 -20.48 -0.93 -20.44
CA ASP A 443 -21.02 -1.96 -19.56
C ASP A 443 -20.03 -2.38 -18.46
N SER A 444 -18.91 -1.66 -18.33
CA SER A 444 -17.78 -1.94 -17.44
C SER A 444 -17.05 -3.24 -17.72
N VAL A 445 -17.28 -3.90 -18.85
CA VAL A 445 -16.56 -5.11 -19.26
C VAL A 445 -15.30 -4.74 -20.04
N VAL A 446 -14.17 -5.37 -19.68
CA VAL A 446 -12.91 -5.29 -20.41
C VAL A 446 -12.73 -6.57 -21.20
N THR A 447 -12.78 -6.50 -22.53
CA THR A 447 -12.64 -7.64 -23.44
C THR A 447 -11.16 -8.00 -23.70
N ASP A 448 -10.90 -9.11 -24.42
CA ASP A 448 -9.53 -9.55 -24.72
C ASP A 448 -8.86 -8.57 -25.67
N GLU A 449 -9.60 -8.08 -26.67
CA GLU A 449 -9.12 -7.07 -27.62
C GLU A 449 -8.75 -5.76 -26.91
N MET A 450 -9.62 -5.30 -26.00
CA MET A 450 -9.34 -4.10 -25.19
C MET A 450 -8.10 -4.29 -24.31
N ASN A 451 -7.99 -5.44 -23.64
CA ASN A 451 -6.83 -5.75 -22.80
C ASN A 451 -5.55 -5.87 -23.63
N TYR A 452 -5.60 -6.52 -24.80
CA TYR A 452 -4.48 -6.62 -25.72
C TYR A 452 -4.01 -5.24 -26.16
N SER A 453 -4.93 -4.41 -26.66
CA SER A 453 -4.67 -3.03 -27.08
C SER A 453 -4.08 -2.19 -25.93
N LEU A 454 -4.60 -2.32 -24.71
CA LEU A 454 -4.09 -1.63 -23.53
C LEU A 454 -2.65 -2.06 -23.21
N ILE A 455 -2.40 -3.37 -23.07
CA ILE A 455 -1.07 -3.88 -22.71
C ILE A 455 -0.05 -3.58 -23.82
N TRP A 456 -0.46 -3.63 -25.08
CA TRP A 456 0.38 -3.24 -26.21
C TRP A 456 0.77 -1.75 -26.12
N LYS A 457 -0.20 -0.87 -25.86
CA LYS A 457 0.06 0.56 -25.67
C LYS A 457 0.97 0.83 -24.47
N CYS A 458 0.74 0.15 -23.34
CA CYS A 458 1.62 0.19 -22.17
C CYS A 458 3.06 -0.16 -22.55
N ASN A 459 3.25 -1.27 -23.28
CA ASN A 459 4.58 -1.70 -23.73
C ASN A 459 5.26 -0.65 -24.62
N GLN A 460 4.53 -0.05 -25.57
CA GLN A 460 5.08 1.02 -26.41
C GLN A 460 5.50 2.26 -25.62
N ILE A 461 4.72 2.67 -24.61
CA ILE A 461 5.07 3.78 -23.73
C ILE A 461 6.31 3.45 -22.89
N ALA A 462 6.34 2.27 -22.27
CA ALA A 462 7.47 1.81 -21.46
C ALA A 462 8.78 1.71 -22.25
N GLN A 463 8.70 1.35 -23.54
CA GLN A 463 9.86 1.30 -24.45
C GLN A 463 10.19 2.65 -25.11
N GLY A 464 9.47 3.73 -24.79
CA GLY A 464 9.66 5.06 -25.40
C GLY A 464 9.25 5.15 -26.87
N GLN A 465 8.54 4.15 -27.39
CA GLN A 465 8.07 4.08 -28.78
C GLN A 465 6.76 4.86 -29.02
N ALA A 466 6.03 5.17 -27.94
CA ALA A 466 4.85 6.00 -27.98
C ALA A 466 4.95 7.15 -26.98
N GLU A 467 4.60 8.36 -27.42
CA GLU A 467 4.36 9.47 -26.49
C GLU A 467 3.03 9.26 -25.76
N CYS A 468 2.99 9.70 -24.50
CA CYS A 468 1.77 9.79 -23.69
C CYS A 468 1.83 11.07 -22.85
N PRO A 469 1.49 12.23 -23.44
CA PRO A 469 1.55 13.51 -22.76
C PRO A 469 0.62 13.60 -21.54
N GLU A 470 -0.44 12.78 -21.48
CA GLU A 470 -1.38 12.70 -20.36
C GLU A 470 -0.74 12.12 -19.10
N LEU A 471 0.21 11.19 -19.25
CA LEU A 471 0.94 10.56 -18.12
C LEU A 471 2.26 11.26 -17.81
N LEU A 472 3.00 11.67 -18.84
CA LEU A 472 4.41 12.09 -18.75
C LEU A 472 4.63 13.58 -19.05
N GLY A 473 3.61 14.26 -19.59
CA GLY A 473 3.71 15.63 -20.06
C GLY A 473 4.32 15.77 -21.46
N VAL A 474 4.06 16.92 -22.08
CA VAL A 474 4.54 17.23 -23.44
C VAL A 474 6.07 17.28 -23.49
N GLY A 475 6.66 16.59 -24.49
CA GLY A 475 8.09 16.65 -24.79
C GLY A 475 8.99 15.73 -23.96
N PHE A 476 8.42 14.84 -23.13
CA PHE A 476 9.17 13.92 -22.28
C PHE A 476 10.11 12.98 -23.07
N ASN A 477 9.65 12.41 -24.18
CA ASN A 477 10.44 11.45 -24.97
C ASN A 477 11.47 12.08 -25.93
N ARG A 478 11.47 13.41 -26.11
CA ARG A 478 12.35 14.07 -27.11
C ARG A 478 13.84 14.06 -26.77
N LYS A 479 14.24 13.61 -25.57
CA LYS A 479 15.65 13.67 -25.11
C LYS A 479 16.36 12.33 -24.93
N GLN A 480 15.66 11.19 -24.90
CA GLN A 480 16.35 9.89 -24.68
C GLN A 480 16.94 9.27 -25.95
N SER A 481 16.57 9.74 -27.14
CA SER A 481 17.17 9.30 -28.41
C SER A 481 18.58 9.87 -28.68
N GLY A 482 19.21 10.52 -27.69
CA GLY A 482 20.45 11.28 -27.87
C GLY A 482 21.74 10.69 -27.29
N ASN A 483 21.72 9.75 -26.35
CA ASN A 483 22.96 9.35 -25.64
C ASN A 483 22.99 7.88 -25.16
N LYS A 484 22.70 6.93 -26.05
CA LYS A 484 23.16 5.54 -25.89
C LYS A 484 23.88 5.08 -27.15
N THR A 485 25.01 5.71 -27.45
CA THR A 485 26.03 5.14 -28.34
C THR A 485 27.30 4.92 -27.53
N GLY A 486 27.57 3.63 -27.27
CA GLY A 486 28.89 3.01 -27.10
C GLY A 486 29.94 3.66 -26.20
N SER A 487 30.26 2.98 -25.11
CA SER A 487 31.63 2.51 -24.86
C SER A 487 31.59 1.21 -24.06
#